data_AF-A0A834EMM3-F1
#
_entry.id   AF-A0A834EMM3-F1
#
_cell.length_a   1.000
_cell.length_b   1.000
_cell.length_c   1.000
_cell.angle_alpha   90.00
_cell.angle_beta   90.00
_cell.angle_gamma   90.00
#
_symmetry.space_group_name_H-M   'P 1'
#
loop_
_entity.id
_entity.type
_entity.pdbx_description
1 polymer ?
#
loop_
_entity_poly.entity_id
_entity_poly.type
_entity_poly.pdbx_seq_one_letter_code
_entity_poly.pdbx_strand_id
1 'polypeptide(L)'
;MQQDAHEFLNYLLNTIADILQEERKQEKQNGRLPNGSVDSENNNSTPDPTWVHEIFQGTLTNETRCLTCETISSKDEDFLDLSVDVEQNTSITHCLRGFSNTETLCSEYKYYCEECRSKQEAHKRMKVKKLPMILALHLKRFKYMDQLHRYTKLSYRVVFPLELRLFNTSGDATNPDRMYDLVAVVVHCGR
;
A
#
# COMPACT_ATOMS: atom_id res chain seq x y z
N MET A 1 -7.99 26.85 7.95
CA MET A 1 -7.40 26.04 6.88
C MET A 1 -7.73 24.59 7.18
N GLN A 2 -8.48 23.91 6.32
CA GLN A 2 -8.79 22.48 6.45
C GLN A 2 -7.72 21.68 5.69
N GLN A 3 -7.35 20.51 6.21
CA GLN A 3 -6.31 19.64 5.66
C GLN A 3 -6.88 18.22 5.49
N ASP A 4 -6.27 17.43 4.60
CA ASP A 4 -6.65 16.03 4.41
C ASP A 4 -6.13 15.17 5.57
N ALA A 5 -7.04 14.46 6.25
CA ALA A 5 -6.69 13.59 7.36
C ALA A 5 -5.85 12.38 6.91
N HIS A 6 -6.00 11.92 5.67
CA HIS A 6 -5.20 10.83 5.10
C HIS A 6 -3.75 11.26 4.84
N GLU A 7 -3.55 12.47 4.33
CA GLU A 7 -2.22 13.07 4.15
C GLU A 7 -1.54 13.23 5.51
N PHE A 8 -2.28 13.73 6.52
CA PHE A 8 -1.77 13.85 7.88
C PHE A 8 -1.40 12.49 8.50
N LEU A 9 -2.24 11.46 8.34
CA LEU A 9 -1.94 10.10 8.84
C LEU A 9 -0.64 9.56 8.23
N ASN A 10 -0.49 9.68 6.91
CA ASN A 10 0.71 9.25 6.21
C ASN A 10 1.94 10.01 6.69
N TYR A 11 1.85 11.33 6.78
CA TYR A 11 2.95 12.15 7.31
C TYR A 11 3.33 11.73 8.73
N LEU A 12 2.35 11.55 9.60
CA LEU A 12 2.56 11.18 11.00
C LEU A 12 3.25 9.81 11.13
N LEU A 13 2.75 8.77 10.47
CA LEU A 13 3.31 7.43 10.59
C LEU A 13 4.74 7.36 10.03
N ASN A 14 5.00 7.98 8.88
CA ASN A 14 6.34 8.01 8.30
C ASN A 14 7.30 8.82 9.19
N THR A 15 6.87 9.97 9.70
CA THR A 15 7.71 10.78 10.61
C THR A 15 8.09 10.01 11.87
N ILE A 16 7.14 9.29 12.49
CA ILE A 16 7.44 8.46 13.66
C ILE A 16 8.40 7.32 13.28
N ALA A 17 8.17 6.67 12.15
CA ALA A 17 9.05 5.61 11.67
C ALA A 17 10.49 6.10 11.44
N ASP A 18 10.66 7.26 10.82
CA ASP A 18 11.96 7.87 10.54
C ASP A 18 12.71 8.22 11.83
N ILE A 19 12.02 8.83 12.81
CA ILE A 19 12.60 9.16 14.12
C ILE A 19 13.12 7.90 14.81
N LEU A 20 12.32 6.82 14.84
CA LEU A 20 12.69 5.56 15.47
C LEU A 20 13.85 4.85 14.75
N GLN A 21 13.91 4.95 13.43
CA GLN A 21 15.04 4.42 12.67
C GLN A 21 16.33 5.19 12.99
N GLU A 22 16.24 6.51 13.12
CA GLU A 22 17.38 7.36 13.44
C GLU A 22 17.89 7.10 14.86
N GLU A 23 17.01 6.97 15.85
CA GLU A 23 17.37 6.59 17.23
C GLU A 23 18.12 5.25 17.27
N ARG A 24 17.62 4.22 16.56
CA ARG A 24 18.30 2.91 16.49
C ARG A 24 19.65 2.97 15.79
N LYS A 25 19.81 3.81 14.77
CA LYS A 25 21.12 4.02 14.10
C LYS A 25 22.11 4.65 15.08
N GLN A 26 21.68 5.63 15.85
CA GLN A 26 22.53 6.28 16.86
C GLN A 26 22.92 5.32 17.98
N GLU A 27 22.01 4.47 18.46
CA GLU A 27 22.34 3.42 19.44
C GLU A 27 23.40 2.43 18.93
N LYS A 28 23.29 1.99 17.67
CA LYS A 28 24.28 1.10 17.04
C LYS A 28 25.65 1.77 16.89
N GLN A 29 25.68 3.06 16.59
CA GLN A 29 26.92 3.82 16.51
C GLN A 29 27.55 4.03 17.90
N ASN A 30 26.74 4.36 18.91
CA ASN A 30 27.21 4.59 20.28
C ASN A 30 27.61 3.30 21.02
N GLY A 31 27.09 2.15 20.60
CA GLY A 31 27.42 0.83 21.15
C GLY A 31 28.68 0.17 20.55
N ARG A 32 29.30 0.74 19.50
CA ARG A 32 30.57 0.23 18.94
C ARG A 32 31.75 0.76 19.76
N LEU A 33 32.27 -0.06 20.68
CA LEU A 33 33.60 0.14 21.27
C LEU A 33 34.67 0.07 20.15
N PRO A 34 35.74 0.88 20.21
CA PRO A 34 36.81 0.86 19.21
C PRO A 34 37.74 -0.32 19.48
N ASN A 35 37.34 -1.54 19.13
CA ASN A 35 38.29 -2.65 18.97
C ASN A 35 37.67 -3.82 18.20
N GLY A 36 38.18 -4.07 17.00
CA GLY A 36 38.19 -5.40 16.37
C GLY A 36 37.33 -5.56 15.12
N SER A 37 38.02 -5.86 14.00
CA SER A 37 37.54 -6.35 12.70
C SER A 37 36.66 -5.44 11.84
N VAL A 38 37.31 -4.89 10.81
CA VAL A 38 36.72 -4.35 9.58
C VAL A 38 36.10 -5.50 8.80
N ASP A 39 34.86 -5.87 9.12
CA ASP A 39 34.04 -6.62 8.17
C ASP A 39 33.28 -5.61 7.32
N SER A 40 33.68 -5.56 6.04
CA SER A 40 33.09 -4.76 4.98
C SER A 40 31.57 -4.80 5.03
N GLU A 41 30.98 -3.68 5.45
CA GLU A 41 29.54 -3.51 5.54
C GLU A 41 28.91 -3.68 4.16
N ASN A 42 28.10 -4.73 4.07
CA ASN A 42 27.20 -5.00 2.97
C ASN A 42 26.14 -3.87 2.97
N ASN A 43 26.41 -2.80 2.22
CA ASN A 43 25.66 -1.53 2.15
C ASN A 43 24.21 -1.62 1.60
N ASN A 44 23.58 -2.81 1.63
CA ASN A 44 22.25 -3.06 1.10
C ASN A 44 21.29 -3.74 2.10
N SER A 45 21.57 -3.64 3.41
CA SER A 45 20.62 -4.12 4.41
C SER A 45 19.48 -3.12 4.56
N THR A 46 18.27 -3.54 4.21
CA THR A 46 17.03 -2.81 4.52
C THR A 46 17.02 -2.41 5.99
N PRO A 47 16.74 -1.14 6.34
CA PRO A 47 16.75 -0.69 7.72
C PRO A 47 15.82 -1.55 8.58
N ASP A 48 16.23 -1.84 9.82
CA ASP A 48 15.47 -2.71 10.70
C ASP A 48 14.05 -2.16 10.92
N PRO A 49 13.01 -3.02 10.86
CA PRO A 49 11.63 -2.59 11.01
C PRO A 49 11.40 -2.02 12.40
N THR A 50 10.82 -0.82 12.46
CA THR A 50 10.36 -0.19 13.71
C THR A 50 9.01 -0.76 14.14
N TRP A 51 8.55 -0.46 15.36
CA TRP A 51 7.22 -0.88 15.80
C TRP A 51 6.09 -0.33 14.91
N VAL A 52 6.30 0.82 14.25
CA VAL A 52 5.33 1.36 13.26
C VAL A 52 5.15 0.36 12.13
N HIS A 53 6.26 -0.18 11.62
CA HIS A 53 6.24 -1.18 10.56
C HIS A 53 5.67 -2.52 11.07
N GLU A 54 5.94 -2.91 12.30
CA GLU A 54 5.34 -4.11 12.89
C GLU A 54 3.81 -4.03 13.00
N ILE A 55 3.28 -2.84 13.29
CA ILE A 55 1.84 -2.62 13.48
C ILE A 55 1.13 -2.38 12.15
N PHE A 56 1.59 -1.42 11.35
CA PHE A 56 0.86 -0.90 10.19
C PHE A 56 1.39 -1.40 8.85
N GLN A 57 2.60 -1.96 8.77
CA GLN A 57 3.17 -2.36 7.48
C GLN A 57 2.59 -3.68 6.97
N GLY A 58 1.96 -3.59 5.81
CA GLY A 58 1.71 -4.73 4.94
C GLY A 58 2.60 -4.69 3.71
N THR A 59 2.52 -5.74 2.90
CA THR A 59 3.25 -5.84 1.63
C THR A 59 2.29 -6.29 0.54
N LEU A 60 2.32 -5.60 -0.59
CA LEU A 60 1.62 -5.94 -1.82
C LEU A 60 2.62 -6.46 -2.85
N THR A 61 2.19 -7.35 -3.73
CA THR A 61 2.92 -7.75 -4.93
C THR A 61 2.18 -7.19 -6.14
N ASN A 62 2.82 -6.24 -6.82
CA ASN A 62 2.37 -5.71 -8.10
C ASN A 62 2.89 -6.60 -9.22
N GLU A 63 1.99 -7.28 -9.90
CA GLU A 63 2.32 -8.17 -11.01
C GLU A 63 1.82 -7.54 -12.33
N THR A 64 2.71 -7.43 -13.31
CA THR A 64 2.41 -6.92 -14.65
C THR A 64 2.79 -7.96 -15.69
N ARG A 65 1.81 -8.45 -16.45
CA ARG A 65 1.99 -9.37 -17.57
C ARG A 65 1.87 -8.61 -18.88
N CYS A 66 2.94 -8.57 -19.67
CA CYS A 66 2.89 -8.05 -21.04
C CYS A 66 1.98 -8.93 -21.90
N LEU A 67 1.06 -8.35 -22.68
CA LEU A 67 0.17 -9.12 -23.56
C LEU A 67 0.80 -9.50 -24.90
N THR A 68 1.98 -8.96 -25.21
CA THR A 68 2.69 -9.22 -26.48
C THR A 68 3.70 -10.36 -26.34
N CYS A 69 4.58 -10.30 -25.34
CA CYS A 69 5.61 -11.32 -25.10
C CYS A 69 5.32 -12.24 -23.92
N GLU A 70 4.20 -12.04 -23.22
CA GLU A 70 3.78 -12.79 -22.03
C GLU A 70 4.71 -12.72 -20.82
N THR A 71 5.81 -11.95 -20.87
CA THR A 71 6.71 -11.73 -19.73
C THR A 71 5.94 -11.13 -18.56
N ILE A 72 6.13 -11.74 -17.39
CA ILE A 72 5.56 -11.31 -16.12
C ILE A 72 6.66 -10.63 -15.31
N SER A 73 6.43 -9.39 -14.89
CA SER A 73 7.23 -8.69 -13.89
C SER A 73 6.46 -8.61 -12.58
N SER A 74 7.14 -8.87 -11.47
CA SER A 74 6.57 -8.79 -10.12
C SER A 74 7.44 -7.88 -9.27
N LYS A 75 6.80 -6.94 -8.56
CA LYS A 75 7.47 -6.05 -7.63
C LYS A 75 6.72 -6.00 -6.32
N ASP A 76 7.41 -6.25 -5.22
CA ASP A 76 6.84 -6.08 -3.90
C ASP A 76 6.93 -4.61 -3.47
N GLU A 77 5.84 -4.11 -2.89
CA GLU A 77 5.74 -2.75 -2.37
C GLU A 77 5.09 -2.78 -0.99
N ASP A 78 5.78 -2.18 -0.02
CA ASP A 78 5.27 -2.03 1.34
C ASP A 78 4.29 -0.86 1.43
N PHE A 79 3.34 -0.96 2.36
CA PHE A 79 2.35 0.08 2.62
C PHE A 79 2.06 0.21 4.12
N LEU A 80 1.71 1.41 4.57
CA LEU A 80 1.22 1.68 5.92
C LEU A 80 -0.30 1.88 5.97
N ASP A 81 -0.91 2.21 4.82
CA ASP A 81 -2.35 2.23 4.61
C ASP A 81 -2.70 1.70 3.22
N LEU A 82 -3.94 1.25 3.06
CA LEU A 82 -4.48 0.83 1.78
C LEU A 82 -5.56 1.80 1.31
N SER A 83 -5.26 2.53 0.25
CA SER A 83 -6.18 3.46 -0.39
C SER A 83 -7.01 2.75 -1.47
N VAL A 84 -8.32 2.63 -1.24
CA VAL A 84 -9.26 1.95 -2.14
C VAL A 84 -10.16 2.92 -2.87
N ASP A 85 -10.37 2.66 -4.16
CA ASP A 85 -11.33 3.37 -4.98
C ASP A 85 -12.76 3.01 -4.57
N VAL A 86 -13.65 4.01 -4.61
CA VAL A 86 -15.04 3.86 -4.17
C VAL A 86 -16.01 4.07 -5.32
N GLU A 87 -16.95 3.13 -5.42
CA GLU A 87 -18.05 3.17 -6.38
C GLU A 87 -19.39 3.37 -5.67
N GLN A 88 -20.41 3.75 -6.44
CA GLN A 88 -21.75 3.97 -5.90
C GLN A 88 -22.36 2.65 -5.42
N ASN A 89 -22.91 2.65 -4.20
CA ASN A 89 -23.58 1.49 -3.58
C ASN A 89 -22.69 0.24 -3.42
N THR A 90 -21.44 0.43 -3.00
CA THR A 90 -20.48 -0.67 -2.80
C THR A 90 -20.26 -1.01 -1.32
N SER A 91 -19.38 -1.99 -1.04
CA SER A 91 -18.92 -2.34 0.30
C SER A 91 -17.39 -2.40 0.34
N ILE A 92 -16.79 -2.21 1.53
CA ILE A 92 -15.34 -2.38 1.74
C ILE A 92 -14.88 -3.77 1.30
N THR A 93 -15.65 -4.81 1.62
CA THR A 93 -15.36 -6.18 1.18
C THR A 93 -15.31 -6.29 -0.34
N HIS A 94 -16.20 -5.59 -1.05
CA HIS A 94 -16.18 -5.54 -2.51
C HIS A 94 -14.99 -4.75 -3.03
N CYS A 95 -14.72 -3.55 -2.49
CA CYS A 95 -13.56 -2.73 -2.87
C CYS A 95 -12.24 -3.50 -2.70
N LEU A 96 -12.07 -4.24 -1.61
CA LEU A 96 -10.86 -5.02 -1.33
C LEU A 96 -10.74 -6.27 -2.21
N ARG A 97 -11.85 -6.88 -2.62
CA ARG A 97 -11.82 -7.92 -3.67
C ARG A 97 -11.44 -7.32 -5.02
N GLY A 98 -12.01 -6.17 -5.34
CA GLY A 98 -11.70 -5.40 -6.55
C GLY A 98 -10.24 -4.97 -6.63
N PHE A 99 -9.63 -4.68 -5.48
CA PHE A 99 -8.21 -4.31 -5.37
C PHE A 99 -7.27 -5.35 -5.99
N SER A 100 -7.63 -6.63 -5.95
CA SER A 100 -6.85 -7.72 -6.55
C SER A 100 -7.32 -8.16 -7.94
N ASN A 101 -8.28 -7.45 -8.53
CA ASN A 101 -8.68 -7.70 -9.90
C ASN A 101 -7.56 -7.29 -10.87
N THR A 102 -7.54 -7.97 -12.01
CA THR A 102 -6.66 -7.63 -13.13
C THR A 102 -7.21 -6.39 -13.83
N GLU A 103 -6.42 -5.34 -13.88
CA GLU A 103 -6.61 -4.15 -14.72
C GLU A 103 -5.89 -4.35 -16.08
N THR A 104 -6.55 -3.98 -17.17
CA THR A 104 -5.93 -3.99 -18.50
C THR A 104 -5.41 -2.59 -18.83
N LEU A 105 -4.09 -2.48 -18.95
CA LEU A 105 -3.39 -1.27 -19.37
C LEU A 105 -3.40 -1.17 -20.90
N CYS A 106 -4.22 -0.28 -21.45
CA CYS A 106 -4.38 -0.08 -22.90
C CYS A 106 -4.35 1.40 -23.31
N SER A 107 -4.38 1.66 -24.62
CA SER A 107 -4.39 3.02 -25.19
C SER A 107 -3.25 3.91 -24.69
N GLU A 108 -3.56 4.97 -23.95
CA GLU A 108 -2.57 5.91 -23.39
C GLU A 108 -1.84 5.37 -22.16
N TYR A 109 -2.39 4.34 -21.51
CA TYR A 109 -1.87 3.74 -20.27
C TYR A 109 -0.95 2.53 -20.51
N LYS A 110 -0.49 2.30 -21.75
CA LYS A 110 0.39 1.18 -22.10
C LYS A 110 1.67 1.14 -21.26
N TYR A 111 2.01 -0.04 -20.77
CA TYR A 111 3.20 -0.34 -19.97
C TYR A 111 4.45 -0.43 -20.86
N TYR A 112 5.59 0.11 -20.42
CA TYR A 112 6.85 -0.09 -21.11
C TYR A 112 7.44 -1.46 -20.75
N CYS A 113 7.47 -2.37 -21.71
CA CYS A 113 8.01 -3.72 -21.49
C CYS A 113 9.50 -3.73 -21.85
N GLU A 114 10.34 -4.13 -20.88
CA GLU A 114 11.80 -4.22 -21.08
C GLU A 114 12.20 -5.29 -22.10
N GLU A 115 11.45 -6.40 -22.18
CA GLU A 115 11.69 -7.46 -23.17
C GLU A 115 11.32 -7.01 -24.59
N CYS A 116 10.17 -6.33 -24.76
CA CYS A 116 9.76 -5.78 -26.06
C CYS A 116 10.43 -4.44 -26.40
N ARG A 117 11.12 -3.82 -25.43
CA ARG A 117 11.74 -2.48 -25.51
C ARG A 117 10.79 -1.40 -26.05
N SER A 118 9.50 -1.50 -25.72
CA SER A 118 8.44 -0.64 -26.27
C SER A 118 7.18 -0.64 -25.40
N LYS A 119 6.27 0.31 -25.63
CA LYS A 119 4.97 0.39 -24.95
C LYS A 119 4.02 -0.70 -25.45
N GLN A 120 3.59 -1.56 -24.56
CA GLN A 120 2.72 -2.70 -24.84
C GLN A 120 1.47 -2.65 -23.98
N GLU A 121 0.43 -3.35 -24.43
CA GLU A 121 -0.73 -3.63 -23.59
C GLU A 121 -0.32 -4.65 -22.53
N ALA A 122 -0.86 -4.50 -21.33
CA ALA A 122 -0.48 -5.35 -20.20
C ALA A 122 -1.65 -5.60 -19.26
N HIS A 123 -1.61 -6.73 -18.57
CA HIS A 123 -2.47 -7.02 -17.43
C HIS A 123 -1.71 -6.70 -16.15
N LYS A 124 -2.22 -5.76 -15.36
CA LYS A 124 -1.67 -5.39 -14.05
C LYS A 124 -2.61 -5.90 -12.96
N ARG A 125 -2.06 -6.53 -11.92
CA ARG A 125 -2.82 -6.94 -10.73
C ARG A 125 -2.02 -6.69 -9.46
N MET A 126 -2.71 -6.32 -8.39
CA MET A 126 -2.11 -6.13 -7.07
C MET A 126 -2.55 -7.26 -6.15
N LYS A 127 -1.61 -8.00 -5.57
CA LYS A 127 -1.91 -9.06 -4.60
C LYS A 127 -1.46 -8.62 -3.23
N VAL A 128 -2.29 -8.84 -2.21
CA VAL A 128 -1.81 -8.77 -0.83
C VAL A 128 -0.88 -9.97 -0.60
N LYS A 129 0.35 -9.69 -0.14
CA LYS A 129 1.39 -10.69 0.24
C LYS A 129 1.52 -10.81 1.75
N LYS A 130 1.53 -9.68 2.46
CA LYS A 130 1.54 -9.62 3.94
C LYS A 130 0.49 -8.63 4.42
N LEU A 131 -0.35 -9.09 5.35
CA LEU A 131 -1.37 -8.27 6.00
C LEU A 131 -0.83 -7.65 7.30
N PRO A 132 -1.01 -6.34 7.54
CA PRO A 132 -0.50 -5.65 8.74
C PRO A 132 -1.24 -6.06 10.02
N MET A 133 -0.70 -5.76 11.20
CA MET A 133 -1.44 -6.00 12.45
C MET A 133 -2.70 -5.14 12.54
N ILE A 134 -2.57 -3.85 12.23
CA ILE A 134 -3.68 -2.90 12.10
C ILE A 134 -3.74 -2.49 10.63
N LEU A 135 -4.88 -2.76 9.99
CA LEU A 135 -5.13 -2.34 8.62
C LEU A 135 -5.79 -0.97 8.60
N ALA A 136 -5.03 0.06 8.23
CA ALA A 136 -5.59 1.37 7.90
C ALA A 136 -6.16 1.35 6.48
N LEU A 137 -7.48 1.57 6.35
CA LEU A 137 -8.16 1.66 5.06
C LEU A 137 -8.56 3.11 4.78
N HIS A 138 -8.04 3.65 3.69
CA HIS A 138 -8.44 4.95 3.19
C HIS A 138 -9.41 4.80 2.02
N LEU A 139 -10.57 5.45 2.12
CA LEU A 139 -11.53 5.54 1.03
C LEU A 139 -11.23 6.76 0.19
N LYS A 140 -10.82 6.58 -1.08
CA LYS A 140 -10.53 7.66 -2.03
C LYS A 140 -11.80 8.42 -2.44
N ARG A 141 -12.35 9.20 -1.51
CA ARG A 141 -13.60 9.94 -1.69
C ARG A 141 -13.38 11.29 -2.36
N PHE A 142 -12.17 11.79 -2.50
CA PHE A 142 -11.91 13.03 -3.23
C PHE A 142 -11.35 12.69 -4.61
N LYS A 143 -12.09 13.04 -5.66
CA LYS A 143 -11.69 12.81 -7.04
C LYS A 143 -11.64 14.13 -7.80
N TYR A 144 -10.57 14.35 -8.54
CA TYR A 144 -10.49 15.47 -9.46
C TYR A 144 -11.44 15.23 -10.64
N MET A 145 -12.32 16.19 -10.90
CA MET A 145 -13.29 16.14 -11.99
C MET A 145 -12.85 17.09 -13.09
N ASP A 146 -12.33 16.56 -14.20
CA ASP A 146 -11.82 17.37 -15.32
C ASP A 146 -12.87 18.33 -15.87
N GLN A 147 -14.13 17.88 -15.96
CA GLN A 147 -15.26 18.70 -16.40
C GLN A 147 -15.48 19.95 -15.53
N LEU A 148 -15.16 19.87 -14.24
CA LEU A 148 -15.39 20.93 -13.26
C LEU A 148 -14.10 21.63 -12.81
N HIS A 149 -12.94 21.18 -13.28
CA HIS A 149 -11.61 21.66 -12.90
C HIS A 149 -11.41 21.76 -11.37
N ARG A 150 -11.97 20.81 -10.61
CA ARG A 150 -11.89 20.80 -9.14
C ARG A 150 -12.02 19.41 -8.54
N TYR A 151 -11.49 19.25 -7.34
CA TYR A 151 -11.78 18.08 -6.50
C TYR A 151 -13.24 18.10 -6.03
N THR A 152 -13.88 16.95 -6.09
CA THR A 152 -15.25 16.74 -5.61
C THR A 152 -15.30 15.54 -4.69
N LYS A 153 -16.02 15.68 -3.57
CA LYS A 153 -16.29 14.57 -2.65
C LYS A 153 -17.34 13.62 -3.22
N LEU A 154 -16.94 12.36 -3.38
CA LEU A 154 -17.78 11.20 -3.64
C LEU A 154 -18.55 10.83 -2.38
N SER A 155 -19.77 11.34 -2.27
CA SER A 155 -20.70 11.05 -1.17
C SER A 155 -21.41 9.70 -1.34
N TYR A 156 -20.74 8.73 -1.96
CA TYR A 156 -21.26 7.41 -2.26
C TYR A 156 -21.49 6.60 -0.98
N ARG A 157 -22.56 5.82 -0.98
CA ARG A 157 -22.80 4.83 0.06
C ARG A 157 -21.77 3.71 -0.07
N VAL A 158 -20.92 3.57 0.95
CA VAL A 158 -19.95 2.47 1.07
C VAL A 158 -20.20 1.80 2.41
N VAL A 159 -20.61 0.54 2.40
CA VAL A 159 -20.86 -0.24 3.61
C VAL A 159 -19.54 -0.84 4.11
N PHE A 160 -19.24 -0.69 5.39
CA PHE A 160 -18.11 -1.33 6.05
C PHE A 160 -18.63 -2.25 7.17
N PRO A 161 -18.22 -3.52 7.22
CA PRO A 161 -18.63 -4.41 8.29
C PRO A 161 -17.85 -4.12 9.58
N LEU A 162 -18.40 -4.53 10.73
CA LEU A 162 -17.67 -4.50 12.00
C LEU A 162 -16.58 -5.58 12.05
N GLU A 163 -16.81 -6.70 11.39
CA GLU A 163 -15.85 -7.79 11.24
C GLU A 163 -15.53 -7.99 9.76
N LEU A 164 -14.25 -7.98 9.40
CA LEU A 164 -13.78 -8.07 8.02
C LEU A 164 -12.83 -9.26 7.88
N ARG A 165 -13.24 -10.23 7.05
CA ARG A 165 -12.37 -11.32 6.61
C ARG A 165 -11.58 -10.90 5.38
N LEU A 166 -10.25 -10.95 5.47
CA LEU A 166 -9.34 -10.73 4.34
C LEU A 166 -8.60 -12.01 4.01
N PHE A 167 -8.43 -12.26 2.71
CA PHE A 167 -7.68 -13.39 2.20
C PHE A 167 -6.31 -12.91 1.75
N ASN A 168 -5.29 -13.68 2.08
CA ASN A 168 -4.00 -13.48 1.47
C ASN A 168 -4.05 -14.03 0.04
N THR A 169 -3.79 -13.16 -0.94
CA THR A 169 -3.90 -13.52 -2.37
C THR A 169 -2.59 -14.00 -2.96
N SER A 170 -1.49 -13.92 -2.19
CA SER A 170 -0.20 -14.50 -2.58
C SER A 170 -0.17 -16.00 -2.30
N GLY A 171 0.34 -16.78 -3.25
CA GLY A 171 0.48 -18.24 -3.10
C GLY A 171 1.45 -18.66 -1.99
N ASP A 172 2.34 -17.75 -1.57
CA ASP A 172 3.38 -18.00 -0.56
C ASP A 172 2.96 -17.56 0.85
N ALA A 173 1.66 -17.30 1.04
CA ALA A 173 1.12 -16.83 2.31
C ALA A 173 1.17 -17.92 3.39
N THR A 174 1.84 -17.63 4.52
CA THR A 174 1.85 -18.52 5.68
C THR A 174 0.51 -18.64 6.39
N ASN A 175 -0.40 -17.68 6.19
CA ASN A 175 -1.76 -17.72 6.73
C ASN A 175 -2.75 -17.28 5.63
N PRO A 176 -3.69 -18.16 5.20
CA PRO A 176 -4.52 -17.91 4.03
C PRO A 176 -5.61 -16.85 4.27
N ASP A 177 -6.04 -16.66 5.52
CA ASP A 177 -7.06 -15.70 5.90
C ASP A 177 -6.81 -15.05 7.26
N ARG A 178 -7.28 -13.81 7.40
CA ARG A 178 -7.20 -13.04 8.63
C ARG A 178 -8.52 -12.31 8.88
N MET A 179 -9.02 -12.41 10.11
CA MET A 179 -10.15 -11.64 10.59
C MET A 179 -9.65 -10.32 11.19
N TYR A 180 -10.37 -9.24 10.91
CA TYR A 180 -10.15 -7.91 11.48
C TYR A 180 -11.44 -7.41 12.11
N ASP A 181 -11.31 -6.80 13.29
CA ASP A 181 -12.39 -6.07 13.95
C ASP A 181 -12.22 -4.57 13.73
N LEU A 182 -13.32 -3.88 13.45
CA LEU A 182 -13.33 -2.43 13.30
C LEU A 182 -13.15 -1.77 14.67
N VAL A 183 -12.03 -1.07 14.84
CA VAL A 183 -11.71 -0.37 16.10
C VAL A 183 -11.91 1.15 16.04
N ALA A 184 -11.84 1.76 14.86
CA ALA A 184 -11.95 3.21 14.70
C ALA A 184 -12.41 3.61 13.29
N VAL A 185 -13.05 4.79 13.19
CA VAL A 185 -13.44 5.41 11.91
C VAL A 185 -13.17 6.91 11.97
N VAL A 186 -12.44 7.43 10.98
CA VAL A 186 -12.29 8.87 10.76
C VAL A 186 -13.36 9.33 9.78
N VAL A 187 -14.23 10.24 10.21
CA VAL A 187 -15.40 10.70 9.42
C VAL A 187 -15.18 12.13 8.93
N HIS A 188 -15.22 12.33 7.61
CA HIS A 188 -15.22 13.65 7.00
C HIS A 188 -16.67 14.18 6.82
N CYS A 189 -17.02 15.23 7.56
CA CYS A 189 -18.29 15.95 7.44
C CYS A 189 -18.11 17.23 6.60
N GLY A 190 -18.86 17.35 5.50
CA GLY A 190 -18.69 18.46 4.54
C GLY A 190 -18.78 17.99 3.09
N ARG A 191 -18.81 18.94 2.17
CA ARG A 191 -18.80 18.72 0.71
C ARG A 191 -17.41 18.88 0.14
#